data_AF-A0A2G9IFD3-F1
#
_entry.id   AF-A0A2G9IFD3-F1
#
_cell.length_a   1.000
_cell.length_b   1.000
_cell.length_c   1.000
_cell.angle_alpha   90.00
_cell.angle_beta   90.00
_cell.angle_gamma   90.00
#
_symmetry.space_group_name_H-M   'P 1'
#
loop_
_entity.id
_entity.type
_entity.pdbx_description
1 polymer ?
#
loop_
_entity_poly.entity_id
_entity_poly.type
_entity_poly.pdbx_seq_one_letter_code
_entity_poly.pdbx_strand_id
1 'polypeptide(L)'
;MENIVLERYYNEILSYIGKNENNVSKTNAKEVIDSFKEEWVNSIDYMFIGKDIGEKYGEALIVYSAGVFELETLSTVEVELLSERIKFFDENESVKYKLGIKTALFINVALCWHRLGDKYKKNIIDSIKKYIYYSICISYNTSYSPSAYKFRTCNKYFFQSLINESIGLTSPGYFNDPFDSPIRELLNNDEDFSQYIRQAYNEGLKVSCFSSNIKLPREETHTHQVINNKEKLKGALPEYLNELMWAHYADSHKGVCIKYHFPNSFTKFVDNSDGVTCFFNDVTYSDSDISQYSNKDSINMKDAFFLKGKQWEYENELRLLYFDVNGREGYKVIKAENCIEAVYFGLRCSEEDKTTIMNILKDKKLITIDFREKQTESPIKFYQMEVDKEHFGQVKAKEITPEIVCSTKEKKSGCWLLKLINKLICVVTGNNL
;
A
#
# COMPACT_ATOMS: atom_id res chain seq x y z
N MET A 1 -28.94 4.87 -27.32
CA MET A 1 -30.27 5.03 -26.69
C MET A 1 -30.86 6.37 -27.11
N GLU A 2 -32.17 6.48 -27.37
CA GLU A 2 -32.79 7.77 -27.72
C GLU A 2 -32.81 8.73 -26.50
N ASN A 3 -32.63 10.04 -26.73
CA ASN A 3 -32.57 11.03 -25.65
C ASN A 3 -33.82 11.03 -24.74
N ILE A 4 -34.99 10.73 -25.30
CA ILE A 4 -36.25 10.64 -24.55
C ILE A 4 -36.22 9.48 -23.56
N VAL A 5 -35.59 8.35 -23.93
CA VAL A 5 -35.45 7.18 -23.05
C VAL A 5 -34.45 7.48 -21.93
N LEU A 6 -33.34 8.16 -22.24
CA LEU A 6 -32.37 8.59 -21.24
C LEU A 6 -32.96 9.59 -20.25
N GLU A 7 -33.75 10.57 -20.73
CA GLU A 7 -34.47 11.52 -19.89
C GLU A 7 -35.45 10.80 -18.94
N ARG A 8 -36.22 9.85 -19.49
CA ARG A 8 -37.15 9.04 -18.69
C ARG A 8 -36.41 8.29 -17.59
N TYR A 9 -35.36 7.53 -17.93
CA TYR A 9 -34.60 6.77 -16.94
C TYR A 9 -33.96 7.68 -15.89
N TYR A 10 -33.35 8.79 -16.29
CA TYR A 10 -32.77 9.75 -15.36
C TYR A 10 -33.81 10.28 -14.36
N ASN A 11 -35.00 10.69 -14.84
CA ASN A 11 -36.06 11.20 -13.97
C ASN A 11 -36.65 10.11 -13.06
N GLU A 12 -36.81 8.88 -13.56
CA GLU A 12 -37.26 7.74 -12.76
C GLU A 12 -36.27 7.40 -11.63
N ILE A 13 -34.98 7.36 -11.93
CA ILE A 13 -33.90 7.13 -10.95
C ILE A 13 -33.94 8.22 -9.87
N LEU A 14 -34.03 9.50 -10.26
CA LEU A 14 -34.12 10.60 -9.29
C LEU A 14 -35.36 10.50 -8.41
N SER A 15 -36.50 10.16 -8.99
CA SER A 15 -37.74 9.97 -8.23
C SER A 15 -37.61 8.82 -7.23
N TYR A 16 -36.95 7.73 -7.61
CA TYR A 16 -36.68 6.59 -6.75
C TYR A 16 -35.75 6.96 -5.59
N ILE A 17 -34.63 7.64 -5.88
CA ILE A 17 -33.69 8.10 -4.85
C ILE A 17 -34.42 9.04 -3.89
N GLY A 18 -35.05 10.10 -4.40
CA GLY A 18 -35.69 11.12 -3.56
C GLY A 18 -36.83 10.59 -2.68
N LYS A 19 -37.52 9.52 -3.09
CA LYS A 19 -38.55 8.87 -2.27
C LYS A 19 -37.97 8.06 -1.11
N ASN A 20 -36.84 7.40 -1.35
CA ASN A 20 -36.35 6.31 -0.49
C ASN A 20 -35.07 6.65 0.29
N GLU A 21 -34.27 7.61 -0.18
CA GLU A 21 -33.03 8.02 0.48
C GLU A 21 -33.30 8.46 1.94
N ASN A 22 -32.49 7.95 2.87
CA ASN A 22 -32.63 8.14 4.31
C ASN A 22 -33.94 7.62 4.94
N ASN A 23 -34.81 6.95 4.19
CA ASN A 23 -36.11 6.45 4.64
C ASN A 23 -36.24 4.92 4.52
N VAL A 24 -35.18 4.20 4.18
CA VAL A 24 -35.20 2.72 4.06
C VAL A 24 -35.25 2.08 5.45
N SER A 25 -36.18 1.16 5.66
CA SER A 25 -36.37 0.40 6.90
C SER A 25 -37.06 -0.93 6.63
N LYS A 26 -37.14 -1.79 7.66
CA LYS A 26 -37.85 -3.07 7.58
C LYS A 26 -39.28 -2.99 7.03
N THR A 27 -40.01 -1.90 7.29
CA THR A 27 -41.42 -1.79 6.90
C THR A 27 -41.62 -1.49 5.42
N ASN A 28 -40.64 -0.88 4.74
CA ASN A 28 -40.72 -0.52 3.33
C ASN A 28 -39.64 -1.17 2.45
N ALA A 29 -38.74 -2.00 3.02
CA ALA A 29 -37.67 -2.70 2.32
C ALA A 29 -38.13 -3.38 1.01
N LYS A 30 -39.26 -4.11 1.07
CA LYS A 30 -39.83 -4.78 -0.10
C LYS A 30 -40.30 -3.79 -1.17
N GLU A 31 -40.96 -2.70 -0.79
CA GLU A 31 -41.38 -1.66 -1.72
C GLU A 31 -40.18 -0.96 -2.37
N VAL A 32 -39.11 -0.72 -1.61
CA VAL A 32 -37.84 -0.18 -2.13
C VAL A 32 -37.27 -1.11 -3.19
N ILE A 33 -37.21 -2.41 -2.92
CA ILE A 33 -36.72 -3.41 -3.88
C ILE A 33 -37.61 -3.50 -5.12
N ASP A 34 -38.93 -3.62 -4.93
CA ASP A 34 -39.90 -3.81 -6.02
C ASP A 34 -40.01 -2.57 -6.94
N SER A 35 -39.66 -1.38 -6.43
CA SER A 35 -39.67 -0.13 -7.20
C SER A 35 -38.36 0.17 -7.94
N PHE A 36 -37.29 -0.59 -7.68
CA PHE A 36 -36.04 -0.50 -8.43
C PHE A 36 -36.19 -1.19 -9.79
N LYS A 37 -35.88 -0.48 -10.88
CA LYS A 37 -36.03 -1.01 -12.23
C LYS A 37 -34.71 -1.52 -12.80
N GLU A 38 -34.70 -2.78 -13.24
CA GLU A 38 -33.50 -3.40 -13.81
C GLU A 38 -33.03 -2.71 -15.08
N GLU A 39 -33.94 -2.18 -15.90
CA GLU A 39 -33.58 -1.56 -17.17
C GLU A 39 -32.73 -0.28 -17.05
N TRP A 40 -32.68 0.34 -15.86
CA TRP A 40 -31.84 1.51 -15.60
C TRP A 40 -30.35 1.25 -15.84
N VAL A 41 -29.90 0.00 -15.67
CA VAL A 41 -28.52 -0.40 -15.93
C VAL A 41 -28.09 -0.12 -17.37
N ASN A 42 -29.03 -0.15 -18.32
CA ASN A 42 -28.76 0.12 -19.74
C ASN A 42 -28.39 1.59 -20.01
N SER A 43 -28.53 2.47 -19.01
CA SER A 43 -28.17 3.89 -19.10
C SER A 43 -26.83 4.24 -18.47
N ILE A 44 -26.13 3.27 -17.88
CA ILE A 44 -24.91 3.48 -17.10
C ILE A 44 -23.78 4.18 -17.88
N ASP A 45 -23.68 3.91 -19.18
CA ASP A 45 -22.63 4.45 -20.06
C ASP A 45 -23.00 5.81 -20.70
N TYR A 46 -24.16 6.37 -20.35
CA TYR A 46 -24.69 7.56 -21.00
C TYR A 46 -24.66 8.79 -20.09
N MET A 47 -24.41 9.95 -20.70
CA MET A 47 -24.66 11.26 -20.10
C MET A 47 -25.97 11.85 -20.61
N PHE A 48 -26.71 12.55 -19.75
CA PHE A 48 -27.91 13.30 -20.12
C PHE A 48 -27.77 14.77 -19.72
N ILE A 49 -27.67 15.68 -20.69
CA ILE A 49 -27.51 17.14 -20.48
C ILE A 49 -26.36 17.45 -19.48
N GLY A 50 -25.20 16.83 -19.68
CA GLY A 50 -24.03 17.00 -18.81
C GLY A 50 -24.16 16.35 -17.43
N LYS A 51 -25.23 15.58 -17.18
CA LYS A 51 -25.41 14.81 -15.95
C LYS A 51 -25.00 13.35 -16.17
N ASP A 52 -24.27 12.81 -15.22
CA ASP A 52 -23.77 11.44 -15.22
C ASP A 52 -24.88 10.50 -14.73
N ILE A 53 -25.49 9.73 -15.66
CA ILE A 53 -26.54 8.78 -15.29
C ILE A 53 -25.95 7.58 -14.56
N GLY A 54 -24.71 7.17 -14.87
CA GLY A 54 -24.01 6.10 -14.18
C GLY A 54 -23.85 6.39 -12.69
N GLU A 55 -23.50 7.62 -12.33
CA GLU A 55 -23.48 8.08 -10.93
C GLU A 55 -24.85 7.91 -10.26
N LYS A 56 -25.93 8.36 -10.91
CA LYS A 56 -27.29 8.27 -10.37
C LYS A 56 -27.80 6.84 -10.26
N TYR A 57 -27.49 5.99 -11.23
CA TYR A 57 -27.76 4.56 -11.14
C TYR A 57 -27.02 3.94 -9.94
N GLY A 58 -25.76 4.31 -9.72
CA GLY A 58 -24.98 3.88 -8.57
C GLY A 58 -25.60 4.31 -7.23
N GLU A 59 -26.03 5.56 -7.11
CA GLU A 59 -26.76 6.07 -5.94
C GLU A 59 -28.07 5.30 -5.70
N ALA A 60 -28.85 5.03 -6.74
CA ALA A 60 -30.05 4.20 -6.63
C ALA A 60 -29.71 2.76 -6.21
N LEU A 61 -28.60 2.20 -6.69
CA LEU A 61 -28.15 0.86 -6.29
C LEU A 61 -27.72 0.82 -4.81
N ILE A 62 -27.19 1.91 -4.25
CA ILE A 62 -26.95 2.03 -2.79
C ILE A 62 -28.28 1.93 -2.03
N VAL A 63 -29.29 2.70 -2.44
CA VAL A 63 -30.63 2.65 -1.82
C VAL A 63 -31.23 1.24 -1.94
N TYR A 64 -31.12 0.62 -3.11
CA TYR A 64 -31.53 -0.78 -3.33
C TYR A 64 -30.83 -1.74 -2.36
N SER A 65 -29.51 -1.62 -2.21
CA SER A 65 -28.71 -2.48 -1.32
C SER A 65 -29.11 -2.32 0.16
N ALA A 66 -29.48 -1.11 0.59
CA ALA A 66 -30.06 -0.88 1.91
C ALA A 66 -31.43 -1.57 2.05
N GLY A 67 -32.26 -1.52 1.01
CA GLY A 67 -33.53 -2.25 0.98
C GLY A 67 -33.34 -3.76 1.16
N VAL A 68 -32.38 -4.35 0.46
CA VAL A 68 -31.99 -5.77 0.63
C VAL A 68 -31.53 -6.03 2.06
N PHE A 69 -30.67 -5.16 2.61
CA PHE A 69 -30.21 -5.30 3.99
C PHE A 69 -31.35 -5.19 5.03
N GLU A 70 -32.42 -4.46 4.77
CA GLU A 70 -33.54 -4.27 5.70
C GLU A 70 -34.66 -5.32 5.55
N LEU A 71 -34.56 -6.26 4.59
CA LEU A 71 -35.54 -7.34 4.45
C LEU A 71 -35.72 -8.14 5.75
N GLU A 72 -36.98 -8.33 6.15
CA GLU A 72 -37.33 -9.10 7.36
C GLU A 72 -36.79 -10.53 7.28
N THR A 73 -36.97 -11.18 6.13
CA THR A 73 -36.43 -12.51 5.83
C THR A 73 -35.50 -12.41 4.62
N LEU A 74 -34.20 -12.26 4.90
CA LEU A 74 -33.19 -12.20 3.85
C LEU A 74 -32.87 -13.59 3.31
N SER A 75 -32.92 -13.75 1.99
CA SER A 75 -32.58 -14.99 1.30
C SER A 75 -31.22 -14.89 0.60
N THR A 76 -30.64 -16.05 0.28
CA THR A 76 -29.40 -16.10 -0.51
C THR A 76 -29.58 -15.52 -1.91
N VAL A 77 -30.74 -15.76 -2.54
CA VAL A 77 -31.04 -15.29 -3.89
C VAL A 77 -31.00 -13.76 -3.98
N GLU A 78 -31.51 -13.05 -2.97
CA GLU A 78 -31.50 -11.59 -2.94
C GLU A 78 -30.08 -11.02 -2.81
N VAL A 79 -29.22 -11.65 -2.00
CA VAL A 79 -27.84 -11.19 -1.81
C VAL A 79 -26.94 -11.57 -3.00
N GLU A 80 -27.19 -12.71 -3.65
CA GLU A 80 -26.54 -13.08 -4.92
C GLU A 80 -26.88 -12.08 -6.02
N LEU A 81 -28.16 -11.76 -6.21
CA LEU A 81 -28.62 -10.79 -7.18
C LEU A 81 -28.06 -9.38 -6.91
N LEU A 82 -28.02 -8.95 -5.64
CA LEU A 82 -27.35 -7.71 -5.25
C LEU A 82 -25.86 -7.74 -5.62
N SER A 83 -25.17 -8.84 -5.34
CA SER A 83 -23.74 -9.01 -5.63
C SER A 83 -23.46 -8.95 -7.14
N GLU A 84 -24.32 -9.53 -7.97
CA GLU A 84 -24.21 -9.47 -9.43
C GLU A 84 -24.37 -8.04 -9.97
N ARG A 85 -25.37 -7.30 -9.46
CA ARG A 85 -25.58 -5.89 -9.84
C ARG A 85 -24.39 -5.01 -9.44
N ILE A 86 -23.85 -5.22 -8.24
CA ILE A 86 -22.66 -4.50 -7.76
C ILE A 86 -21.44 -4.86 -8.60
N LYS A 87 -21.25 -6.14 -8.94
CA LYS A 87 -20.14 -6.57 -9.80
C LYS A 87 -20.20 -5.92 -11.17
N PHE A 88 -21.39 -5.90 -11.80
CA PHE A 88 -21.58 -5.23 -13.09
C PHE A 88 -21.24 -3.74 -13.01
N PHE A 89 -21.70 -3.05 -11.96
CA PHE A 89 -21.35 -1.65 -11.72
C PHE A 89 -19.84 -1.47 -11.50
N ASP A 90 -19.21 -2.36 -10.73
CA ASP A 90 -17.79 -2.26 -10.40
C ASP A 90 -16.88 -2.42 -11.62
N GLU A 91 -17.22 -3.35 -12.52
CA GLU A 91 -16.45 -3.68 -13.72
C GLU A 91 -16.71 -2.73 -14.90
N ASN A 92 -17.71 -1.85 -14.80
CA ASN A 92 -18.05 -0.90 -15.87
C ASN A 92 -17.08 0.32 -15.89
N GLU A 93 -16.50 0.58 -17.06
CA GLU A 93 -15.48 1.63 -17.25
C GLU A 93 -16.05 3.05 -17.07
N SER A 94 -17.31 3.29 -17.44
CA SER A 94 -17.97 4.60 -17.34
C SER A 94 -18.09 5.09 -15.90
N VAL A 95 -18.13 4.16 -14.94
CA VAL A 95 -18.22 4.45 -13.50
C VAL A 95 -16.93 4.10 -12.74
N LYS A 96 -15.82 3.90 -13.45
CA LYS A 96 -14.51 3.51 -12.88
C LYS A 96 -14.10 4.34 -11.66
N TYR A 97 -14.26 5.66 -11.75
CA TYR A 97 -13.85 6.60 -10.70
C TYR A 97 -14.97 6.95 -9.71
N LYS A 98 -16.13 6.28 -9.75
CA LYS A 98 -17.20 6.44 -8.76
C LYS A 98 -16.87 5.68 -7.46
N LEU A 99 -15.66 5.90 -6.94
CA LEU A 99 -15.08 5.14 -5.84
C LEU A 99 -15.90 5.26 -4.55
N GLY A 100 -16.50 6.43 -4.29
CA GLY A 100 -17.39 6.65 -3.15
C GLY A 100 -18.61 5.73 -3.18
N ILE A 101 -19.23 5.61 -4.36
CA ILE A 101 -20.36 4.70 -4.58
C ILE A 101 -19.92 3.25 -4.42
N LYS A 102 -18.80 2.87 -5.06
CA LYS A 102 -18.24 1.51 -4.94
C LYS A 102 -17.96 1.13 -3.49
N THR A 103 -17.36 2.04 -2.72
CA THR A 103 -17.14 1.88 -1.28
C THR A 103 -18.45 1.53 -0.55
N ALA A 104 -19.50 2.34 -0.74
CA ALA A 104 -20.80 2.13 -0.09
C ALA A 104 -21.47 0.79 -0.49
N LEU A 105 -21.41 0.45 -1.78
CA LEU A 105 -21.98 -0.81 -2.28
C LEU A 105 -21.30 -2.04 -1.67
N PHE A 106 -19.96 -2.05 -1.61
CA PHE A 106 -19.22 -3.20 -1.12
C PHE A 106 -19.35 -3.42 0.39
N ILE A 107 -19.51 -2.36 1.20
CA ILE A 107 -19.82 -2.54 2.62
C ILE A 107 -21.26 -3.04 2.83
N ASN A 108 -22.22 -2.53 2.06
CA ASN A 108 -23.62 -2.96 2.17
C ASN A 108 -23.81 -4.44 1.82
N VAL A 109 -23.17 -4.91 0.75
CA VAL A 109 -23.26 -6.33 0.37
C VAL A 109 -22.50 -7.23 1.34
N ALA A 110 -21.39 -6.77 1.93
CA ALA A 110 -20.70 -7.51 3.00
C ALA A 110 -21.61 -7.71 4.22
N LEU A 111 -22.35 -6.67 4.62
CA LEU A 111 -23.33 -6.73 5.70
C LEU A 111 -24.50 -7.67 5.37
N CYS A 112 -24.97 -7.67 4.12
CA CYS A 112 -25.99 -8.61 3.66
C CYS A 112 -25.50 -10.07 3.73
N TRP A 113 -24.27 -10.34 3.29
CA TRP A 113 -23.66 -11.67 3.43
C TRP A 113 -23.51 -12.08 4.90
N HIS A 114 -23.12 -11.15 5.77
CA HIS A 114 -23.02 -11.39 7.21
C HIS A 114 -24.38 -11.78 7.81
N ARG A 115 -25.48 -11.10 7.46
CA ARG A 115 -26.83 -11.45 7.94
C ARG A 115 -27.23 -12.90 7.61
N LEU A 116 -26.71 -13.46 6.52
CA LEU A 116 -26.96 -14.85 6.13
C LEU A 116 -26.08 -15.88 6.86
N GLY A 117 -25.12 -15.43 7.66
CA GLY A 117 -24.26 -16.24 8.53
C GLY A 117 -22.93 -16.69 7.92
N ASP A 118 -22.08 -17.26 8.77
CA ASP A 118 -20.65 -17.55 8.51
C ASP A 118 -20.38 -18.52 7.34
N LYS A 119 -21.39 -19.25 6.85
CA LYS A 119 -21.24 -20.05 5.63
C LYS A 119 -20.84 -19.21 4.40
N TYR A 120 -21.10 -17.90 4.44
CA TYR A 120 -20.68 -16.94 3.40
C TYR A 120 -19.41 -16.15 3.77
N LYS A 121 -18.61 -16.64 4.74
CA LYS A 121 -17.36 -16.00 5.19
C LYS A 121 -16.47 -15.50 4.05
N LYS A 122 -16.31 -16.29 2.98
CA LYS A 122 -15.52 -15.89 1.82
C LYS A 122 -16.10 -14.64 1.14
N ASN A 123 -17.41 -14.63 0.87
CA ASN A 123 -18.11 -13.49 0.28
C ASN A 123 -18.00 -12.24 1.16
N ILE A 124 -18.17 -12.39 2.48
CA ILE A 124 -18.00 -11.29 3.44
C ILE A 124 -16.60 -10.68 3.30
N ILE A 125 -15.54 -11.50 3.36
CA ILE A 125 -14.15 -11.04 3.29
C ILE A 125 -13.84 -10.41 1.93
N ASP A 126 -14.24 -11.04 0.83
CA ASP A 126 -13.96 -10.54 -0.52
C ASP A 126 -14.65 -9.18 -0.75
N SER A 127 -15.90 -9.01 -0.28
CA SER A 127 -16.60 -7.73 -0.30
C SER A 127 -15.92 -6.67 0.56
N ILE A 128 -15.49 -7.02 1.78
CA ILE A 128 -14.77 -6.09 2.66
C ILE A 128 -13.42 -5.67 2.06
N LYS A 129 -12.69 -6.58 1.40
CA LYS A 129 -11.42 -6.21 0.73
C LYS A 129 -11.64 -5.18 -0.37
N LYS A 130 -12.72 -5.30 -1.14
CA LYS A 130 -13.12 -4.31 -2.14
C LYS A 130 -13.51 -2.97 -1.50
N TYR A 131 -14.25 -3.01 -0.40
CA TYR A 131 -14.55 -1.80 0.40
C TYR A 131 -13.26 -1.09 0.84
N ILE A 132 -12.32 -1.80 1.47
CA ILE A 132 -11.04 -1.25 1.93
C ILE A 132 -10.23 -0.68 0.76
N TYR A 133 -10.14 -1.41 -0.35
CA TYR A 133 -9.43 -0.98 -1.55
C TYR A 133 -9.95 0.37 -2.05
N TYR A 134 -11.27 0.53 -2.21
CA TYR A 134 -11.83 1.79 -2.67
C TYR A 134 -11.71 2.91 -1.64
N SER A 135 -11.86 2.63 -0.34
CA SER A 135 -11.61 3.62 0.70
C SER A 135 -10.17 4.15 0.69
N ILE A 136 -9.18 3.28 0.44
CA ILE A 136 -7.78 3.68 0.28
C ILE A 136 -7.60 4.54 -0.98
N CYS A 137 -8.13 4.10 -2.12
CA CYS A 137 -7.98 4.82 -3.38
C CYS A 137 -8.66 6.20 -3.41
N ILE A 138 -9.75 6.41 -2.65
CA ILE A 138 -10.35 7.73 -2.46
C ILE A 138 -9.40 8.65 -1.68
N SER A 139 -8.74 8.08 -0.68
CA SER A 139 -7.90 8.83 0.26
C SER A 139 -6.51 9.16 -0.30
N TYR A 140 -6.03 8.37 -1.26
CA TYR A 140 -4.68 8.47 -1.81
C TYR A 140 -4.66 8.22 -3.32
N ASN A 141 -4.21 9.23 -4.07
CA ASN A 141 -4.14 9.20 -5.52
C ASN A 141 -2.92 9.95 -6.10
N THR A 142 -1.92 10.25 -5.26
CA THR A 142 -0.72 11.00 -5.67
C THR A 142 0.48 10.07 -5.79
N SER A 143 1.09 10.06 -6.97
CA SER A 143 2.36 9.38 -7.21
C SER A 143 3.55 10.24 -6.77
N TYR A 144 4.58 9.58 -6.25
CA TYR A 144 5.84 10.23 -5.86
C TYR A 144 7.05 9.47 -6.39
N SER A 145 8.16 10.20 -6.57
CA SER A 145 9.47 9.64 -6.91
C SER A 145 10.47 9.91 -5.76
N PRO A 146 10.27 9.27 -4.58
CA PRO A 146 11.08 9.58 -3.40
C PRO A 146 12.46 8.91 -3.45
N SER A 147 13.43 9.55 -2.79
CA SER A 147 14.62 8.87 -2.30
C SER A 147 14.34 8.34 -0.90
N ALA A 148 14.78 7.11 -0.62
CA ALA A 148 14.46 6.46 0.64
C ALA A 148 15.56 5.50 1.08
N TYR A 149 15.79 5.40 2.37
CA TYR A 149 16.87 4.59 2.95
C TYR A 149 16.31 3.40 3.71
N LYS A 150 16.95 2.23 3.57
CA LYS A 150 16.57 1.02 4.31
C LYS A 150 17.77 0.36 4.94
N PHE A 151 17.74 0.24 6.26
CA PHE A 151 18.74 -0.44 7.07
C PHE A 151 18.42 -1.93 7.13
N ARG A 152 19.44 -2.77 6.95
CA ARG A 152 19.28 -4.23 6.82
C ARG A 152 20.46 -4.97 7.43
N THR A 153 20.15 -6.01 8.21
CA THR A 153 21.11 -7.06 8.56
C THR A 153 21.46 -7.90 7.34
N CYS A 154 22.74 -8.26 7.21
CA CYS A 154 23.22 -9.19 6.19
C CYS A 154 22.73 -10.61 6.48
N ASN A 155 21.88 -11.16 5.62
CA ASN A 155 21.40 -12.54 5.70
C ASN A 155 20.97 -13.07 4.32
N LYS A 156 20.70 -14.36 4.22
CA LYS A 156 20.33 -15.02 2.95
C LYS A 156 19.11 -14.40 2.26
N TYR A 157 18.10 -13.96 3.01
CA TYR A 157 16.89 -13.36 2.43
C TYR A 157 17.17 -11.96 1.89
N PHE A 158 18.02 -11.21 2.59
CA PHE A 158 18.48 -9.92 2.13
C PHE A 158 19.29 -10.04 0.84
N PHE A 159 20.26 -10.96 0.77
CA PHE A 159 21.01 -11.21 -0.46
C PHE A 159 20.11 -11.63 -1.62
N GLN A 160 19.11 -12.50 -1.35
CA GLN A 160 18.12 -12.87 -2.36
C GLN A 160 17.32 -11.65 -2.86
N SER A 161 16.97 -10.72 -1.97
CA SER A 161 16.26 -9.50 -2.35
C SER A 161 17.10 -8.59 -3.25
N LEU A 162 18.42 -8.53 -3.04
CA LEU A 162 19.35 -7.81 -3.91
C LEU A 162 19.48 -8.48 -5.27
N ILE A 163 19.65 -9.81 -5.30
CA ILE A 163 19.74 -10.59 -6.55
C ILE A 163 18.48 -10.39 -7.40
N ASN A 164 17.31 -10.42 -6.77
CA ASN A 164 16.03 -10.30 -7.47
C ASN A 164 15.58 -8.86 -7.67
N GLU A 165 16.32 -7.85 -7.18
CA GLU A 165 15.89 -6.45 -7.13
C GLU A 165 14.46 -6.31 -6.63
N SER A 166 14.26 -6.71 -5.38
CA SER A 166 12.92 -6.83 -4.82
C SER A 166 12.83 -6.28 -3.41
N ILE A 167 11.62 -5.82 -3.06
CA ILE A 167 11.30 -5.30 -1.74
C ILE A 167 10.29 -6.25 -1.10
N GLY A 168 10.63 -6.70 0.10
CA GLY A 168 9.70 -7.44 0.96
C GLY A 168 8.81 -6.48 1.74
N LEU A 169 7.52 -6.81 1.79
CA LEU A 169 6.47 -6.14 2.54
C LEU A 169 5.78 -7.13 3.47
N THR A 170 5.30 -6.65 4.61
CA THR A 170 4.65 -7.46 5.64
C THR A 170 3.35 -6.83 6.11
N SER A 171 2.43 -7.61 6.65
CA SER A 171 1.31 -7.04 7.41
C SER A 171 1.86 -6.23 8.60
N PRO A 172 1.22 -5.12 9.00
CA PRO A 172 1.55 -4.40 10.23
C PRO A 172 1.59 -5.28 11.49
N GLY A 173 0.90 -6.43 11.47
CA GLY A 173 0.97 -7.41 12.55
C GLY A 173 2.37 -8.00 12.83
N TYR A 174 3.32 -7.86 11.90
CA TYR A 174 4.71 -8.34 12.04
C TYR A 174 5.72 -7.26 12.43
N PHE A 175 5.25 -6.04 12.72
CA PHE A 175 6.13 -4.94 13.12
C PHE A 175 6.64 -5.12 14.55
N ASN A 176 7.78 -4.51 14.85
CA ASN A 176 8.45 -4.58 16.15
C ASN A 176 7.72 -3.79 17.24
N ASP A 177 7.00 -2.74 16.87
CA ASP A 177 6.10 -2.02 17.78
C ASP A 177 4.69 -2.62 17.69
N PRO A 178 4.15 -3.20 18.78
CA PRO A 178 2.81 -3.78 18.77
C PRO A 178 1.70 -2.74 18.56
N PHE A 179 1.98 -1.46 18.88
CA PHE A 179 1.05 -0.34 18.70
C PHE A 179 1.29 0.41 17.38
N ASP A 180 2.17 -0.11 16.53
CA ASP A 180 2.36 0.43 15.19
C ASP A 180 1.09 0.21 14.35
N SER A 181 0.63 1.28 13.69
CA SER A 181 -0.61 1.35 12.92
C SER A 181 -1.85 1.20 13.83
N PRO A 182 -2.41 2.32 14.34
CA PRO A 182 -3.55 2.34 15.26
C PRO A 182 -4.78 1.56 14.79
N ILE A 183 -4.90 1.31 13.48
CA ILE A 183 -5.94 0.45 12.91
C ILE A 183 -6.03 -0.92 13.61
N ARG A 184 -4.91 -1.45 14.13
CA ARG A 184 -4.91 -2.75 14.83
C ARG A 184 -5.68 -2.71 16.13
N GLU A 185 -5.59 -1.61 16.88
CA GLU A 185 -6.31 -1.47 18.15
C GLU A 185 -7.81 -1.31 17.93
N LEU A 186 -8.20 -0.56 16.91
CA LEU A 186 -9.61 -0.39 16.55
C LEU A 186 -10.26 -1.70 16.10
N LEU A 187 -9.48 -2.55 15.44
CA LEU A 187 -9.92 -3.87 14.97
C LEU A 187 -9.84 -4.96 16.06
N ASN A 188 -9.41 -4.62 17.27
CA ASN A 188 -9.43 -5.53 18.43
C ASN A 188 -10.79 -5.51 19.17
N ASN A 189 -11.84 -4.94 18.58
CA ASN A 189 -13.21 -5.04 19.11
C ASN A 189 -13.75 -6.48 18.98
N ASP A 190 -14.49 -6.95 19.99
CA ASP A 190 -15.08 -8.29 20.08
C ASP A 190 -16.31 -8.50 19.16
N GLU A 191 -16.79 -7.47 18.48
CA GLU A 191 -17.89 -7.58 17.52
C GLU A 191 -17.55 -8.54 16.35
N ASP A 192 -18.47 -9.46 16.04
CA ASP A 192 -18.30 -10.48 15.00
C ASP A 192 -17.91 -9.89 13.63
N PHE A 193 -18.54 -8.78 13.21
CA PHE A 193 -18.23 -8.16 11.92
C PHE A 193 -16.82 -7.57 11.85
N SER A 194 -16.34 -7.01 12.97
CA SER A 194 -15.00 -6.41 13.07
C SER A 194 -13.90 -7.45 12.86
N GLN A 195 -14.15 -8.72 13.23
CA GLN A 195 -13.21 -9.82 12.97
C GLN A 195 -13.01 -10.06 11.46
N TYR A 196 -14.06 -9.94 10.64
CA TYR A 196 -13.95 -10.05 9.19
C TYR A 196 -13.17 -8.88 8.59
N ILE A 197 -13.39 -7.66 9.09
CA ILE A 197 -12.61 -6.48 8.69
C ILE A 197 -11.13 -6.66 9.02
N ARG A 198 -10.82 -7.13 10.23
CA ARG A 198 -9.45 -7.46 10.65
C ARG A 198 -8.80 -8.49 9.75
N GLN A 199 -9.51 -9.56 9.42
CA GLN A 199 -9.01 -10.59 8.53
C GLN A 199 -8.73 -10.02 7.12
N ALA A 200 -9.65 -9.24 6.55
CA ALA A 200 -9.47 -8.59 5.25
C ALA A 200 -8.24 -7.66 5.22
N TYR A 201 -8.01 -6.88 6.29
CA TYR A 201 -6.80 -6.07 6.43
C TYR A 201 -5.53 -6.92 6.47
N ASN A 202 -5.49 -7.95 7.32
CA ASN A 202 -4.30 -8.80 7.45
C ASN A 202 -3.94 -9.52 6.14
N GLU A 203 -4.96 -9.88 5.36
CA GLU A 203 -4.78 -10.52 4.06
C GLU A 203 -4.39 -9.52 2.97
N GLY A 204 -5.05 -8.38 2.87
CA GLY A 204 -4.86 -7.41 1.79
C GLY A 204 -3.70 -6.44 2.00
N LEU A 205 -3.52 -5.90 3.20
CA LEU A 205 -2.56 -4.84 3.51
C LEU A 205 -1.16 -5.39 3.77
N LYS A 206 -0.16 -4.78 3.13
CA LYS A 206 1.26 -5.02 3.36
C LYS A 206 2.00 -3.69 3.32
N VAL A 207 3.03 -3.54 4.13
CA VAL A 207 3.79 -2.31 4.27
C VAL A 207 5.29 -2.60 4.24
N SER A 208 6.05 -1.70 3.63
CA SER A 208 7.50 -1.63 3.77
C SER A 208 7.90 -0.25 4.27
N CYS A 209 8.70 -0.23 5.34
CA CYS A 209 9.16 0.99 5.98
C CYS A 209 10.55 1.38 5.47
N PHE A 210 10.76 2.67 5.25
CA PHE A 210 12.01 3.32 4.88
C PHE A 210 12.23 4.55 5.75
N SER A 211 13.45 5.08 5.76
CA SER A 211 13.76 6.40 6.32
C SER A 211 13.89 7.42 5.19
N SER A 212 13.32 8.60 5.37
CA SER A 212 13.49 9.75 4.49
C SER A 212 13.39 11.03 5.30
N ASN A 213 14.45 11.84 5.30
CA ASN A 213 14.48 13.13 5.98
C ASN A 213 13.68 14.20 5.22
N ILE A 214 13.34 13.96 3.96
CA ILE A 214 12.55 14.87 3.13
C ILE A 214 11.09 14.42 3.13
N LYS A 215 10.18 15.37 3.40
CA LYS A 215 8.74 15.17 3.27
C LYS A 215 8.36 15.01 1.80
N LEU A 216 7.38 14.14 1.56
CA LEU A 216 6.78 14.04 0.24
C LEU A 216 6.19 15.40 -0.18
N PRO A 217 6.24 15.73 -1.49
CA PRO A 217 5.60 16.92 -2.01
C PRO A 217 4.12 16.97 -1.64
N ARG A 218 3.66 18.15 -1.23
CA ARG A 218 2.26 18.38 -0.87
C ARG A 218 1.82 19.77 -1.28
N GLU A 219 0.54 19.89 -1.58
CA GLU A 219 -0.09 21.18 -1.81
C GLU A 219 -0.53 21.79 -0.47
N GLU A 220 -0.20 23.05 -0.24
CA GLU A 220 -0.76 23.81 0.89
C GLU A 220 -2.23 24.15 0.63
N THR A 221 -3.08 23.85 1.61
CA THR A 221 -4.55 23.95 1.44
C THR A 221 -5.04 25.38 1.22
N HIS A 222 -4.32 26.38 1.73
CA HIS A 222 -4.76 27.78 1.67
C HIS A 222 -4.16 28.54 0.49
N THR A 223 -2.95 28.17 0.05
CA THR A 223 -2.20 28.91 -0.97
C THR A 223 -2.14 28.18 -2.31
N HIS A 224 -2.54 26.90 -2.34
CA HIS A 224 -2.37 26.00 -3.49
C HIS A 224 -0.92 25.91 -4.00
N GLN A 225 0.04 26.29 -3.16
CA GLN A 225 1.46 26.20 -3.49
C GLN A 225 1.95 24.79 -3.22
N VAL A 226 2.68 24.24 -4.18
CA VAL A 226 3.37 22.96 -4.01
C VAL A 226 4.60 23.19 -3.14
N ILE A 227 4.57 22.64 -1.93
CA ILE A 227 5.74 22.52 -1.06
C ILE A 227 6.47 21.24 -1.44
N ASN A 228 7.72 21.37 -1.86
CA ASN A 228 8.64 20.28 -2.10
C ASN A 228 9.90 20.42 -1.23
N ASN A 229 10.70 19.35 -1.15
CA ASN A 229 12.02 19.36 -0.52
C ASN A 229 12.04 19.89 0.93
N LYS A 230 10.92 19.80 1.65
CA LYS A 230 10.81 20.24 3.04
C LYS A 230 11.38 19.17 3.95
N GLU A 231 12.33 19.54 4.79
CA GLU A 231 12.87 18.65 5.82
C GLU A 231 11.78 18.25 6.83
N LYS A 232 11.79 16.97 7.24
CA LYS A 232 10.96 16.45 8.34
C LYS A 232 11.40 17.06 9.66
N LEU A 233 12.70 17.03 9.91
CA LEU A 233 13.38 17.63 11.04
C LEU A 233 14.45 18.59 10.52
N LYS A 234 14.37 19.86 10.94
CA LYS A 234 15.27 20.90 10.46
C LYS A 234 16.72 20.59 10.87
N GLY A 235 17.64 20.57 9.91
CA GLY A 235 19.06 20.32 10.16
C GLY A 235 19.37 18.86 10.52
N ALA A 236 18.49 17.92 10.17
CA ALA A 236 18.78 16.50 10.32
C ALA A 236 20.05 16.10 9.55
N LEU A 237 20.87 15.26 10.18
CA LEU A 237 21.98 14.61 9.48
C LEU A 237 21.45 13.70 8.38
N PRO A 238 22.23 13.45 7.30
CA PRO A 238 21.89 12.43 6.30
C PRO A 238 21.42 11.12 6.92
N GLU A 239 20.45 10.45 6.30
CA GLU A 239 19.76 9.28 6.84
C GLU A 239 20.74 8.16 7.23
N TYR A 240 21.79 7.94 6.42
CA TYR A 240 22.83 6.95 6.68
C TYR A 240 23.72 7.26 7.90
N LEU A 241 23.59 8.44 8.52
CA LEU A 241 24.24 8.82 9.78
C LEU A 241 23.34 8.62 11.00
N ASN A 242 22.12 8.11 10.84
CA ASN A 242 21.24 7.85 11.97
C ASN A 242 21.70 6.63 12.79
N GLU A 243 22.27 6.89 13.96
CA GLU A 243 22.85 5.88 14.85
C GLU A 243 21.82 4.87 15.38
N LEU A 244 20.61 5.33 15.72
CA LEU A 244 19.55 4.46 16.22
C LEU A 244 19.06 3.49 15.14
N MET A 245 18.98 3.95 13.89
CA MET A 245 18.65 3.09 12.76
C MET A 245 19.71 1.99 12.54
N TRP A 246 21.00 2.32 12.67
CA TRP A 246 22.07 1.34 12.62
C TRP A 246 22.00 0.32 13.76
N ALA A 247 21.72 0.80 14.98
CA ALA A 247 21.61 -0.04 16.17
C ALA A 247 20.47 -1.07 16.05
N HIS A 248 19.28 -0.61 15.65
CA HIS A 248 18.07 -1.44 15.62
C HIS A 248 17.91 -2.28 14.36
N TYR A 249 18.24 -1.75 13.18
CA TYR A 249 17.84 -2.38 11.91
C TYR A 249 19.00 -2.90 11.05
N ALA A 250 20.25 -2.61 11.43
CA ALA A 250 21.44 -3.06 10.71
C ALA A 250 22.44 -3.80 11.60
N ASP A 251 21.92 -4.62 12.53
CA ASP A 251 22.70 -5.49 13.43
C ASP A 251 23.85 -4.73 14.10
N SER A 252 23.52 -3.56 14.64
CA SER A 252 24.48 -2.66 15.28
C SER A 252 25.71 -2.38 14.39
N HIS A 253 25.50 -1.84 13.19
CA HIS A 253 26.56 -1.58 12.21
C HIS A 253 27.29 -2.80 11.59
N LYS A 254 26.82 -4.03 11.80
CA LYS A 254 27.31 -5.20 11.03
C LYS A 254 26.61 -5.35 9.67
N GLY A 255 25.43 -4.74 9.54
CA GLY A 255 24.64 -4.72 8.32
C GLY A 255 25.00 -3.58 7.38
N VAL A 256 24.00 -3.17 6.60
CA VAL A 256 24.10 -2.11 5.58
C VAL A 256 22.92 -1.15 5.63
N CYS A 257 23.09 0.02 5.03
CA CYS A 257 22.01 0.92 4.67
C CYS A 257 21.96 1.06 3.13
N ILE A 258 20.81 0.80 2.52
CA ILE A 258 20.61 0.97 1.09
C ILE A 258 19.85 2.27 0.85
N LYS A 259 20.38 3.11 -0.03
CA LYS A 259 19.67 4.24 -0.61
C LYS A 259 18.98 3.81 -1.90
N TYR A 260 17.67 3.99 -1.93
CA TYR A 260 16.84 3.80 -3.11
C TYR A 260 16.43 5.14 -3.70
N HIS A 261 16.17 5.15 -5.00
CA HIS A 261 15.46 6.18 -5.72
C HIS A 261 14.33 5.51 -6.50
N PHE A 262 13.08 5.78 -6.12
CA PHE A 262 11.91 5.14 -6.73
C PHE A 262 11.33 6.02 -7.84
N PRO A 263 10.95 5.46 -9.00
CA PRO A 263 10.23 6.19 -10.03
C PRO A 263 8.75 6.36 -9.66
N ASN A 264 8.08 7.35 -10.26
CA ASN A 264 6.62 7.54 -10.11
C ASN A 264 5.82 6.28 -10.47
N SER A 265 6.26 5.55 -11.51
CA SER A 265 5.65 4.29 -11.97
C SER A 265 5.71 3.15 -10.95
N PHE A 266 6.45 3.33 -9.84
CA PHE A 266 6.45 2.39 -8.73
C PHE A 266 5.13 2.43 -7.93
N THR A 267 4.38 3.54 -8.02
CA THR A 267 3.05 3.66 -7.42
C THR A 267 1.96 3.12 -8.36
N LYS A 268 0.88 2.59 -7.78
CA LYS A 268 -0.28 2.04 -8.47
C LYS A 268 -1.57 2.54 -7.83
N PHE A 269 -2.47 3.06 -8.64
CA PHE A 269 -3.82 3.47 -8.24
C PHE A 269 -4.86 2.78 -9.16
N VAL A 270 -6.12 3.24 -9.11
CA VAL A 270 -7.30 2.60 -9.75
C VAL A 270 -7.15 2.38 -11.26
N ASP A 271 -6.26 3.11 -11.93
CA ASP A 271 -6.05 2.97 -13.38
C ASP A 271 -5.55 1.58 -13.81
N ASN A 272 -4.93 0.83 -12.87
CA ASN A 272 -4.43 -0.52 -13.11
C ASN A 272 -5.45 -1.53 -12.55
N SER A 273 -6.24 -2.14 -13.43
CA SER A 273 -7.41 -3.02 -13.17
C SER A 273 -7.16 -4.29 -12.34
N ASP A 274 -6.00 -4.44 -11.71
CA ASP A 274 -5.58 -5.64 -10.98
C ASP A 274 -6.14 -5.70 -9.54
N GLY A 275 -6.89 -4.69 -9.09
CA GLY A 275 -7.37 -4.59 -7.70
C GLY A 275 -6.24 -4.39 -6.70
N VAL A 276 -5.16 -3.73 -7.14
CA VAL A 276 -3.96 -3.43 -6.35
C VAL A 276 -3.77 -1.94 -6.25
N THR A 277 -3.46 -1.43 -5.05
CA THR A 277 -2.96 -0.07 -4.86
C THR A 277 -1.64 -0.09 -4.10
N CYS A 278 -0.70 0.75 -4.49
CA CYS A 278 0.65 0.79 -3.96
C CYS A 278 1.17 2.23 -3.98
N PHE A 279 1.53 2.82 -2.84
CA PHE A 279 1.97 4.22 -2.80
C PHE A 279 2.82 4.54 -1.58
N PHE A 280 3.55 5.64 -1.67
CA PHE A 280 4.34 6.17 -0.57
C PHE A 280 3.55 7.21 0.23
N ASN A 281 3.69 7.21 1.54
CA ASN A 281 3.22 8.30 2.39
C ASN A 281 4.08 8.47 3.65
N ASP A 282 4.13 9.70 4.15
CA ASP A 282 4.88 10.07 5.36
C ASP A 282 4.15 9.64 6.64
N VAL A 283 4.91 9.11 7.59
CA VAL A 283 4.41 8.88 8.95
C VAL A 283 4.33 10.20 9.71
N THR A 284 3.22 10.38 10.41
CA THR A 284 2.98 11.46 11.37
C THR A 284 3.26 10.93 12.77
N TYR A 285 4.02 11.69 13.55
CA TYR A 285 4.37 11.34 14.92
C TYR A 285 3.60 12.21 15.90
N SER A 286 3.05 11.59 16.95
CA SER A 286 2.30 12.33 17.98
C SER A 286 2.66 11.86 19.39
N ASP A 287 2.72 12.83 20.31
CA ASP A 287 2.76 12.63 21.76
C ASP A 287 1.36 12.39 22.34
N SER A 288 0.30 12.71 21.58
CA SER A 288 -1.08 12.46 22.00
C SER A 288 -1.27 10.98 22.27
N ASP A 289 -1.96 10.66 23.37
CA ASP A 289 -2.23 9.29 23.74
C ASP A 289 -2.92 8.54 22.57
N ILE A 290 -2.19 7.61 21.96
CA ILE A 290 -2.72 6.74 20.90
C ILE A 290 -3.85 5.87 21.48
N SER A 291 -3.89 5.69 22.82
CA SER A 291 -5.02 5.05 23.50
C SER A 291 -6.36 5.74 23.26
N GLN A 292 -6.36 7.01 22.83
CA GLN A 292 -7.61 7.68 22.46
C GLN A 292 -8.37 6.92 21.36
N TYR A 293 -7.68 6.14 20.53
CA TYR A 293 -8.32 5.33 19.49
C TYR A 293 -8.87 4.00 20.03
N SER A 294 -8.44 3.54 21.21
CA SER A 294 -9.03 2.35 21.85
C SER A 294 -10.51 2.55 22.23
N ASN A 295 -10.95 3.80 22.39
CA ASN A 295 -12.33 4.16 22.75
C ASN A 295 -13.08 4.88 21.63
N LYS A 296 -12.60 4.82 20.38
CA LYS A 296 -13.25 5.44 19.23
C LYS A 296 -13.87 4.38 18.33
N ASP A 297 -15.06 4.68 17.82
CA ASP A 297 -15.75 3.82 16.84
C ASP A 297 -15.19 3.97 15.42
N SER A 298 -14.34 4.98 15.18
CA SER A 298 -13.77 5.24 13.86
C SER A 298 -12.41 5.95 13.92
N ILE A 299 -11.64 5.77 12.85
CA ILE A 299 -10.38 6.45 12.57
C ILE A 299 -10.36 6.88 11.11
N ASN A 300 -9.74 8.02 10.84
CA ASN A 300 -9.48 8.38 9.44
C ASN A 300 -8.38 7.47 8.88
N MET A 301 -8.39 7.21 7.57
CA MET A 301 -7.43 6.32 6.92
C MET A 301 -5.96 6.74 7.11
N LYS A 302 -5.70 8.04 7.30
CA LYS A 302 -4.35 8.54 7.52
C LYS A 302 -3.80 8.11 8.86
N ASP A 303 -4.54 8.34 9.93
CA ASP A 303 -4.12 7.95 11.27
C ASP A 303 -4.07 6.42 11.41
N ALA A 304 -4.97 5.71 10.71
CA ALA A 304 -5.02 4.24 10.69
C ALA A 304 -3.68 3.60 10.30
N PHE A 305 -3.01 4.12 9.26
CA PHE A 305 -1.81 3.50 8.67
C PHE A 305 -0.53 4.32 8.82
N PHE A 306 -0.62 5.60 9.17
CA PHE A 306 0.53 6.51 9.14
C PHE A 306 0.67 7.34 10.42
N LEU A 307 -0.03 7.01 11.52
CA LEU A 307 0.25 7.58 12.84
C LEU A 307 1.14 6.64 13.64
N LYS A 308 2.16 7.19 14.30
CA LYS A 308 3.09 6.46 15.16
C LYS A 308 3.42 7.26 16.42
N GLY A 309 3.79 6.57 17.50
CA GLY A 309 4.18 7.23 18.74
C GLY A 309 5.42 8.10 18.57
N LYS A 310 5.45 9.26 19.24
CA LYS A 310 6.55 10.23 19.13
C LYS A 310 7.92 9.64 19.43
N GLN A 311 8.01 8.64 20.32
CA GLN A 311 9.29 8.00 20.63
C GLN A 311 9.99 7.38 19.41
N TRP A 312 9.27 7.12 18.30
CA TRP A 312 9.81 6.59 17.05
C TRP A 312 10.11 7.68 16.00
N GLU A 313 9.98 8.97 16.33
CA GLU A 313 10.19 10.06 15.37
C GLU A 313 11.60 10.05 14.75
N TYR A 314 12.59 9.54 15.46
CA TYR A 314 13.95 9.40 14.96
C TYR A 314 14.05 8.53 13.70
N GLU A 315 13.07 7.68 13.39
CA GLU A 315 13.09 6.84 12.18
C GLU A 315 12.85 7.64 10.89
N ASN A 316 12.24 8.83 10.98
CA ASN A 316 11.84 9.67 9.84
C ASN A 316 11.09 8.84 8.77
N GLU A 317 10.15 8.03 9.22
CA GLU A 317 9.60 6.92 8.46
C GLU A 317 8.81 7.39 7.22
N LEU A 318 9.09 6.73 6.11
CA LEU A 318 8.35 6.78 4.85
C LEU A 318 7.83 5.37 4.59
N ARG A 319 6.50 5.21 4.50
CA ARG A 319 5.86 3.92 4.27
C ARG A 319 5.52 3.76 2.81
N LEU A 320 5.90 2.62 2.24
CA LEU A 320 5.27 2.07 1.04
C LEU A 320 4.11 1.19 1.49
N LEU A 321 2.89 1.66 1.27
CA LEU A 321 1.67 0.89 1.49
C LEU A 321 1.35 0.09 0.22
N TYR A 322 0.95 -1.17 0.38
CA TYR A 322 0.49 -2.05 -0.68
C TYR A 322 -0.80 -2.74 -0.22
N PHE A 323 -1.86 -2.66 -1.03
CA PHE A 323 -3.10 -3.38 -0.78
C PHE A 323 -3.50 -4.15 -2.04
N ASP A 324 -3.91 -5.41 -1.86
CA ASP A 324 -4.31 -6.32 -2.93
C ASP A 324 -5.63 -7.00 -2.53
N VAL A 325 -6.68 -6.82 -3.33
CA VAL A 325 -8.00 -7.43 -3.08
C VAL A 325 -7.94 -8.96 -3.13
N ASN A 326 -6.95 -9.54 -3.81
CA ASN A 326 -6.68 -10.97 -3.86
C ASN A 326 -5.55 -11.38 -2.90
N GLY A 327 -5.10 -10.45 -2.06
CA GLY A 327 -4.05 -10.64 -1.08
C GLY A 327 -4.39 -11.74 -0.07
N ARG A 328 -3.33 -12.34 0.48
CA ARG A 328 -3.38 -13.36 1.53
C ARG A 328 -2.47 -12.96 2.68
N GLU A 329 -2.67 -13.60 3.82
CA GLU A 329 -1.83 -13.39 4.99
C GLU A 329 -0.34 -13.69 4.67
N GLY A 330 0.55 -13.03 5.41
CA GLY A 330 1.99 -13.25 5.35
C GLY A 330 2.77 -12.15 4.63
N TYR A 331 3.71 -12.57 3.79
CA TYR A 331 4.70 -11.70 3.15
C TYR A 331 4.36 -11.47 1.66
N LYS A 332 4.60 -10.25 1.18
CA LYS A 332 4.56 -9.94 -0.25
C LYS A 332 5.95 -9.51 -0.69
N VAL A 333 6.36 -9.92 -1.87
CA VAL A 333 7.57 -9.43 -2.52
C VAL A 333 7.16 -8.74 -3.82
N ILE A 334 7.64 -7.53 -4.03
CA ILE A 334 7.44 -6.78 -5.27
C ILE A 334 8.79 -6.48 -5.90
N LYS A 335 8.81 -6.39 -7.23
CA LYS A 335 10.00 -5.96 -7.98
C LYS A 335 10.26 -4.48 -7.78
N ALA A 336 11.53 -4.12 -7.68
CA ALA A 336 12.10 -2.79 -7.54
C ALA A 336 13.41 -2.71 -8.36
N GLU A 337 13.29 -3.14 -9.61
CA GLU A 337 14.37 -3.13 -10.60
C GLU A 337 14.91 -1.71 -10.76
N ASN A 338 16.24 -1.62 -10.83
CA ASN A 338 16.94 -0.38 -11.09
C ASN A 338 16.65 0.79 -10.13
N CYS A 339 16.19 0.49 -8.91
CA CYS A 339 15.87 1.50 -7.89
C CYS A 339 16.99 1.73 -6.88
N ILE A 340 18.04 0.91 -6.84
CA ILE A 340 19.14 1.07 -5.87
C ILE A 340 20.11 2.13 -6.37
N GLU A 341 20.34 3.19 -5.59
CA GLU A 341 21.30 4.25 -5.90
C GLU A 341 22.65 4.00 -5.23
N ALA A 342 22.64 3.63 -3.93
CA ALA A 342 23.86 3.44 -3.16
C ALA A 342 23.71 2.41 -2.04
N VAL A 343 24.84 1.84 -1.63
CA VAL A 343 24.94 0.97 -0.44
C VAL A 343 26.02 1.51 0.50
N TYR A 344 25.64 1.69 1.76
CA TYR A 344 26.53 2.06 2.85
C TYR A 344 26.77 0.83 3.73
N PHE A 345 28.02 0.41 3.85
CA PHE A 345 28.44 -0.68 4.71
C PHE A 345 28.73 -0.17 6.11
N GLY A 346 28.14 -0.81 7.12
CA GLY A 346 28.35 -0.40 8.51
C GLY A 346 29.81 -0.52 8.94
N LEU A 347 30.16 0.19 10.03
CA LEU A 347 31.51 0.19 10.63
C LEU A 347 32.07 -1.21 10.89
N ARG A 348 31.18 -2.16 11.19
CA ARG A 348 31.50 -3.55 11.58
C ARG A 348 31.02 -4.57 10.56
N CYS A 349 30.65 -4.12 9.36
CA CYS A 349 30.26 -5.02 8.28
C CYS A 349 31.46 -5.89 7.88
N SER A 350 31.23 -7.20 7.70
CA SER A 350 32.28 -8.15 7.38
C SER A 350 32.78 -7.95 5.94
N GLU A 351 34.05 -8.25 5.67
CA GLU A 351 34.59 -8.16 4.31
C GLU A 351 33.92 -9.19 3.38
N GLU A 352 33.49 -10.33 3.91
CA GLU A 352 32.74 -11.35 3.19
C GLU A 352 31.37 -10.82 2.72
N ASP A 353 30.61 -10.16 3.60
CA ASP A 353 29.31 -9.59 3.25
C ASP A 353 29.46 -8.43 2.27
N LYS A 354 30.44 -7.54 2.49
CA LYS A 354 30.76 -6.45 1.55
C LYS A 354 31.03 -6.99 0.16
N THR A 355 31.98 -7.93 0.06
CA THR A 355 32.36 -8.56 -1.20
C THR A 355 31.17 -9.25 -1.87
N THR A 356 30.32 -9.93 -1.09
CA THR A 356 29.11 -10.58 -1.61
C THR A 356 28.14 -9.56 -2.21
N ILE A 357 27.82 -8.49 -1.47
CA ILE A 357 26.88 -7.45 -1.90
C ILE A 357 27.41 -6.71 -3.13
N MET A 358 28.68 -6.31 -3.12
CA MET A 358 29.31 -5.65 -4.27
C MET A 358 29.26 -6.54 -5.51
N ASN A 359 29.53 -7.85 -5.38
CA ASN A 359 29.43 -8.79 -6.50
C ASN A 359 28.00 -8.99 -7.02
N ILE A 360 27.00 -8.99 -6.15
CA ILE A 360 25.58 -9.09 -6.55
C ILE A 360 25.16 -7.84 -7.34
N LEU A 361 25.68 -6.67 -6.96
CA LEU A 361 25.22 -5.37 -7.46
C LEU A 361 26.11 -4.78 -8.57
N LYS A 362 27.30 -5.32 -8.84
CA LYS A 362 28.29 -4.74 -9.77
C LYS A 362 27.78 -4.47 -11.19
N ASP A 363 26.89 -5.33 -11.69
CA ASP A 363 26.33 -5.25 -13.04
C ASP A 363 24.95 -4.56 -13.05
N LYS A 364 24.44 -4.20 -11.87
CA LYS A 364 23.17 -3.51 -11.69
C LYS A 364 23.37 -2.01 -11.70
N LYS A 365 22.33 -1.29 -12.11
CA LYS A 365 22.37 0.16 -12.29
C LYS A 365 21.09 0.79 -11.77
N LEU A 366 21.21 2.02 -11.31
CA LEU A 366 20.06 2.89 -11.11
C LEU A 366 19.58 3.39 -12.48
N ILE A 367 18.27 3.38 -12.69
CA ILE A 367 17.63 4.02 -13.83
C ILE A 367 16.70 5.12 -13.32
N THR A 368 16.97 6.37 -13.72
CA THR A 368 16.10 7.51 -13.43
C THR A 368 15.49 8.04 -14.73
N ILE A 369 14.23 8.44 -14.68
CA ILE A 369 13.49 9.01 -15.81
C ILE A 369 13.08 10.43 -15.41
N ASP A 370 13.47 11.41 -16.21
CA ASP A 370 13.06 12.81 -15.98
C ASP A 370 11.66 13.10 -16.53
N PHE A 371 11.17 14.33 -16.33
CA PHE A 371 9.85 14.77 -16.79
C PHE A 371 9.71 14.83 -18.32
N ARG A 372 10.81 14.69 -19.07
CA ARG A 372 10.84 14.60 -20.54
C ARG A 372 11.00 13.15 -21.02
N GLU A 373 10.79 12.19 -20.12
CA GLU A 373 10.96 10.75 -20.36
C GLU A 373 12.39 10.36 -20.74
N LYS A 374 13.38 11.21 -20.45
CA LYS A 374 14.77 10.88 -20.72
C LYS A 374 15.29 9.97 -19.64
N GLN A 375 15.71 8.77 -20.06
CA GLN A 375 16.34 7.79 -19.20
C GLN A 375 17.82 8.13 -18.96
N THR A 376 18.25 8.03 -17.70
CA THR A 376 19.66 8.10 -17.29
C THR A 376 20.02 6.86 -16.49
N GLU A 377 21.11 6.20 -16.88
CA GLU A 377 21.69 5.08 -16.15
C GLU A 377 22.86 5.55 -15.29
N SER A 378 22.89 5.16 -14.03
CA SER A 378 24.00 5.44 -13.11
C SER A 378 24.48 4.16 -12.43
N PRO A 379 25.81 3.96 -12.27
CA PRO A 379 26.33 2.84 -11.49
C PRO A 379 25.92 2.99 -10.02
N ILE A 380 25.70 1.85 -9.35
CA ILE A 380 25.45 1.84 -7.90
C ILE A 380 26.72 2.26 -7.17
N LYS A 381 26.59 3.19 -6.23
CA LYS A 381 27.71 3.67 -5.41
C LYS A 381 27.86 2.85 -4.13
N PHE A 382 29.10 2.67 -3.69
CA PHE A 382 29.41 1.93 -2.47
C PHE A 382 30.17 2.80 -1.49
N TYR A 383 29.79 2.74 -0.22
CA TYR A 383 30.39 3.55 0.84
C TYR A 383 30.74 2.67 2.04
N GLN A 384 31.92 2.85 2.61
CA GLN A 384 32.26 2.32 3.93
C GLN A 384 32.01 3.41 4.98
N MET A 385 31.25 3.08 6.02
CA MET A 385 31.18 3.94 7.21
C MET A 385 32.50 3.84 7.99
N GLU A 386 33.10 4.97 8.33
CA GLU A 386 34.33 5.08 9.12
C GLU A 386 34.13 6.05 10.30
N VAL A 387 34.84 5.83 11.40
CA VAL A 387 34.88 6.79 12.52
C VAL A 387 35.57 8.06 12.03
N ASP A 388 34.97 9.22 12.29
CA ASP A 388 35.63 10.48 12.01
C ASP A 388 36.68 10.77 13.09
N LYS A 389 37.96 10.69 12.70
CA LYS A 389 39.08 10.91 13.63
C LYS A 389 39.23 12.37 14.04
N GLU A 390 38.65 13.30 13.28
CA GLU A 390 38.73 14.74 13.54
C GLU A 390 37.61 15.23 14.46
N HIS A 391 36.48 14.51 14.49
CA HIS A 391 35.28 14.87 15.26
C HIS A 391 34.83 13.68 16.11
N PHE A 392 35.16 13.71 17.41
CA PHE A 392 34.78 12.65 18.34
C PHE A 392 33.27 12.37 18.34
N GLY A 393 32.90 11.09 18.28
CA GLY A 393 31.50 10.65 18.27
C GLY A 393 30.82 10.70 16.91
N GLN A 394 31.53 11.09 15.83
CA GLN A 394 30.94 11.17 14.48
C GLN A 394 31.41 10.02 13.59
N VAL A 395 30.57 9.66 12.63
CA VAL A 395 30.90 8.73 11.55
C VAL A 395 30.73 9.41 10.21
N LYS A 396 31.52 9.00 9.23
CA LYS A 396 31.42 9.51 7.85
C LYS A 396 31.40 8.37 6.85
N ALA A 397 30.73 8.61 5.73
CA ALA A 397 30.72 7.69 4.60
C ALA A 397 31.91 8.01 3.70
N LYS A 398 32.76 7.00 3.44
CA LYS A 398 33.86 7.09 2.49
C LYS A 398 33.53 6.24 1.27
N GLU A 399 33.53 6.85 0.10
CA GLU A 399 33.27 6.12 -1.15
C GLU A 399 34.36 5.07 -1.37
N ILE A 400 33.94 3.87 -1.73
CA ILE A 400 34.80 2.75 -2.08
C ILE A 400 34.41 2.25 -3.47
N THR A 401 35.41 1.86 -4.25
CA THR A 401 35.18 1.20 -5.52
C THR A 401 35.21 -0.31 -5.31
N PRO A 402 34.41 -1.09 -6.08
CA PRO A 402 34.65 -2.51 -6.18
C PRO A 402 36.07 -2.71 -6.71
N GLU A 403 36.97 -3.20 -5.86
CA GLU A 403 38.24 -3.71 -6.37
C GLU A 403 37.89 -4.82 -7.35
N ILE A 404 38.34 -4.69 -8.60
CA ILE A 404 38.30 -5.79 -9.55
C ILE A 404 39.14 -6.88 -8.91
N VAL A 405 38.51 -7.86 -8.27
CA VAL A 405 39.19 -9.07 -7.82
C VAL A 405 39.56 -9.86 -9.08
N CYS A 406 40.60 -9.38 -9.77
CA CYS A 406 41.34 -10.16 -10.73
C CYS A 406 41.97 -11.30 -9.94
N SER A 407 41.50 -12.51 -10.25
CA SER A 407 41.82 -13.75 -9.60
C SER A 407 43.33 -14.01 -9.50
N THR A 408 43.97 -13.59 -8.42
CA THR A 408 45.22 -14.22 -7.96
C THR A 408 45.30 -14.13 -6.45
N LYS A 409 45.15 -15.29 -5.80
CA LYS A 409 45.29 -15.59 -4.36
C LYS A 409 44.06 -15.38 -3.46
N GLU A 410 43.00 -16.15 -3.70
CA GLU A 410 42.19 -16.74 -2.61
C GLU A 410 41.27 -17.87 -3.15
N LYS A 411 41.84 -19.06 -3.37
CA LYS A 411 41.12 -20.22 -3.94
C LYS A 411 40.13 -20.91 -2.97
N LYS A 412 40.01 -20.48 -1.71
CA LYS A 412 39.12 -21.11 -0.72
C LYS A 412 37.81 -20.33 -0.48
N SER A 413 37.87 -19.01 -0.40
CA SER A 413 36.75 -18.09 -0.17
C SER A 413 35.81 -17.99 -1.39
N GLY A 414 36.39 -17.86 -2.59
CA GLY A 414 35.62 -17.79 -3.84
C GLY A 414 34.81 -19.05 -4.17
N CYS A 415 35.26 -20.23 -3.75
CA CYS A 415 34.54 -21.49 -4.00
C CYS A 415 33.27 -21.60 -3.14
N TRP A 416 33.28 -21.10 -1.91
CA TRP A 416 32.08 -21.04 -1.07
C TRP A 416 31.12 -19.95 -1.53
N LEU A 417 31.63 -18.78 -1.94
CA LEU A 417 30.82 -17.66 -2.45
C LEU A 417 30.09 -18.03 -3.76
N LEU A 418 30.80 -18.62 -4.73
CA LEU A 418 30.20 -19.15 -5.97
C LEU A 418 29.19 -20.25 -5.67
N LYS A 419 29.45 -21.12 -4.69
CA LYS A 419 28.48 -22.12 -4.25
C LYS A 419 27.26 -21.49 -3.57
N LEU A 420 27.41 -20.42 -2.79
CA LEU A 420 26.32 -19.70 -2.15
C LEU A 420 25.46 -18.97 -3.18
N ILE A 421 26.08 -18.24 -4.10
CA ILE A 421 25.40 -17.56 -5.22
C ILE A 421 24.68 -18.59 -6.09
N ASN A 422 25.34 -19.68 -6.51
CA ASN A 422 24.69 -20.73 -7.28
C ASN A 422 23.56 -21.42 -6.50
N LYS A 423 23.73 -21.66 -5.20
CA LYS A 423 22.68 -22.25 -4.35
C LYS A 423 21.49 -21.31 -4.19
N LEU A 424 21.71 -20.01 -4.06
CA LEU A 424 20.65 -19.00 -4.02
C LEU A 424 19.95 -18.87 -5.38
N ILE A 425 20.69 -18.85 -6.49
CA ILE A 425 20.14 -18.84 -7.86
C ILE A 425 19.32 -20.10 -8.15
N CYS A 426 19.78 -21.29 -7.76
CA CYS A 426 19.03 -22.55 -7.94
C CYS A 426 17.71 -22.58 -7.16
N VAL A 427 17.62 -21.91 -6.00
CA VAL A 427 16.37 -21.77 -5.25
C VAL A 427 15.35 -20.90 -5.99
N VAL A 428 15.80 -19.99 -6.87
CA VAL A 428 14.93 -19.12 -7.69
C VAL A 428 14.34 -19.84 -8.91
N THR A 429 15.02 -20.84 -9.46
CA THR A 429 14.61 -21.48 -10.73
C THR A 429 13.78 -22.75 -10.58
N GLY A 430 13.46 -23.19 -9.36
CA GLY A 430 12.55 -24.33 -9.14
C GLY A 430 13.05 -25.69 -9.69
N ASN A 431 14.32 -25.79 -10.10
CA ASN A 431 14.90 -27.04 -10.58
C ASN A 431 15.79 -27.63 -9.49
N ASN A 432 15.22 -28.54 -8.70
CA ASN A 432 16.01 -29.58 -8.04
C ASN A 432 16.36 -30.64 -9.09
N LEU A 433 17.66 -30.85 -9.33
CA LEU A 433 18.16 -32.13 -9.82
C LEU A 433 18.25 -33.11 -8.65
#